data_AF-A0A7S2LNX5-F1
#
_entry.id   AF-A0A7S2LNX5-F1
#
_cell.length_a   1.000
_cell.length_b   1.000
_cell.length_c   1.000
_cell.angle_alpha   90.00
_cell.angle_beta   90.00
_cell.angle_gamma   90.00
#
_symmetry.space_group_name_H-M   'P 1'
#
loop_
_entity.id
_entity.type
_entity.pdbx_description
1 polymer ?
#
loop_
_entity_poly.entity_id
_entity_poly.type
_entity_poly.pdbx_seq_one_letter_code
_entity_poly.pdbx_strand_id
1 'polypeptide(L)'
;SYSWSMVVLYSETYLQKLWTVYELATFLLLFPGGQLHVQPVLFPKFVLAGMLLICFSRMILAVYHHPTTVATVELVNWPLDPVLILNFLVFLPPMIGLAMACRWWARE
;
A
#
# COMPACT_ATOMS: atom_id res chain seq x y z
N SER A 1 8.74 -5.45 32.61
CA SER A 1 8.45 -5.86 31.23
C SER A 1 9.28 -4.97 30.32
N TYR A 2 10.32 -5.50 29.67
CA TYR A 2 11.22 -4.71 28.82
C TYR A 2 10.78 -4.87 27.35
N SER A 3 10.64 -3.75 26.64
CA SER A 3 10.31 -3.75 25.20
C SER A 3 11.61 -3.88 24.41
N TRP A 4 11.88 -5.07 23.87
CA TRP A 4 13.10 -5.37 23.09
C TRP A 4 13.03 -4.91 21.63
N SER A 5 11.87 -4.42 21.19
CA SER A 5 11.62 -3.91 19.84
C SER A 5 10.78 -2.65 19.90
N MET A 6 11.05 -1.70 19.01
CA MET A 6 10.32 -0.45 18.85
C MET A 6 9.88 -0.29 17.39
N VAL A 7 8.58 -0.10 17.16
CA VAL A 7 8.02 0.17 15.84
C VAL A 7 7.79 1.67 15.68
N VAL A 8 8.43 2.26 14.68
CA VAL A 8 8.33 3.68 14.34
C VAL A 8 7.49 3.84 13.08
N LEU A 9 6.33 4.49 13.23
CA LEU A 9 5.50 4.89 12.09
C LEU A 9 6.07 6.17 11.50
N TYR A 10 6.86 6.03 10.44
CA TYR A 10 7.52 7.15 9.81
C TYR A 10 6.51 7.99 9.01
N SER A 11 6.32 9.22 9.49
CA SER A 11 5.53 10.28 8.90
C SER A 11 6.37 11.57 8.94
N GLU A 12 6.10 12.54 8.08
CA GLU A 12 6.84 13.82 8.08
C GLU A 12 6.73 14.54 9.43
N THR A 13 5.59 14.38 10.11
CA THR A 13 5.35 14.94 11.44
C THR A 13 6.02 14.17 12.57
N TYR A 14 6.56 12.96 12.30
CA TYR A 14 7.17 12.11 13.32
C TYR A 14 8.51 12.69 13.79
N LEU A 15 9.34 13.23 12.91
CA LEU A 15 10.62 13.87 13.29
C LEU A 15 10.48 15.34 13.69
N GLN A 16 9.32 15.95 13.43
CA GLN A 16 9.07 17.36 13.77
C GLN A 16 8.77 17.58 15.27
N LYS A 17 8.34 16.53 15.98
CA LYS A 17 8.03 16.64 17.41
C LYS A 17 9.27 16.30 18.24
N LEU A 18 9.61 17.17 19.18
CA LEU A 18 10.79 16.99 20.03
C LEU A 18 10.71 15.70 20.86
N TRP A 19 9.51 15.37 21.35
CA TRP A 19 9.29 14.21 22.20
C TRP A 19 9.52 12.87 21.46
N THR A 20 9.11 12.76 20.20
CA THR A 20 9.28 11.52 19.41
C THR A 20 10.75 11.28 19.05
N VAL A 21 11.51 12.36 18.80
CA VAL A 21 12.97 12.29 18.64
C VAL A 21 13.64 11.85 19.95
N TYR A 22 13.16 12.38 21.08
CA TYR A 22 13.65 11.98 22.40
C TYR A 22 13.39 10.50 22.69
N GLU A 23 12.19 9.99 22.42
CA GLU A 23 11.86 8.57 22.58
C GLU A 23 12.75 7.68 21.71
N LEU A 24 12.95 8.04 20.44
CA LEU A 24 13.81 7.31 19.51
C LEU A 24 15.27 7.29 20.00
N ALA A 25 15.80 8.45 20.38
CA ALA A 25 17.18 8.57 20.86
C ALA A 25 17.39 7.81 22.17
N THR A 26 16.42 7.87 23.08
CA THR A 26 16.50 7.16 24.37
C THR A 26 16.44 5.65 24.17
N PHE A 27 15.62 5.16 23.23
CA PHE A 27 15.56 3.74 22.87
C PHE A 27 16.90 3.24 22.29
N LEU A 28 17.48 4.00 21.35
CA LEU A 28 18.78 3.69 20.76
C LEU A 28 19.93 3.71 21.77
N LEU A 29 19.87 4.60 22.77
CA LEU A 29 20.87 4.69 23.84
C LEU A 29 20.73 3.56 24.87
N LEU A 30 19.51 3.17 25.23
CA LEU A 30 19.28 2.08 26.20
C LEU A 30 19.53 0.69 25.59
N PHE A 31 19.19 0.50 24.31
CA PHE A 31 19.27 -0.79 23.64
C PHE A 31 19.95 -0.64 22.27
N PRO A 32 21.30 -0.56 22.22
CA PRO A 32 22.04 -0.38 20.97
C PRO A 32 21.90 -1.57 19.99
N GLY A 33 21.47 -2.73 20.48
CA GLY A 33 21.11 -3.90 19.66
C GLY A 33 19.60 -4.17 19.58
N GLY A 34 18.77 -3.23 20.04
CA GLY A 34 17.31 -3.35 19.98
C GLY A 34 16.81 -3.26 18.53
N GLN A 35 15.81 -4.06 18.18
CA GLN A 35 15.24 -4.05 16.83
C GLN A 35 14.35 -2.82 16.65
N LEU A 36 14.74 -1.92 15.75
CA LEU A 36 13.98 -0.73 15.39
C LEU A 36 13.32 -0.93 14.02
N HIS A 37 12.00 -1.07 14.00
CA HIS A 37 11.25 -1.31 12.76
C HIS A 37 10.61 -0.01 12.28
N VAL A 38 11.02 0.50 11.12
CA VAL A 38 10.51 1.76 10.57
C VAL A 38 9.49 1.46 9.46
N GLN A 39 8.22 1.84 9.67
CA GLN A 39 7.14 1.61 8.71
C GLN A 39 6.60 2.95 8.17
N PRO A 40 6.75 3.24 6.86
CA PRO A 40 6.22 4.47 6.28
C PRO A 40 4.69 4.46 6.14
N VAL A 41 4.04 5.55 6.55
CA VAL A 41 2.57 5.69 6.54
C VAL A 41 1.99 5.90 5.12
N LEU A 42 2.82 6.28 4.15
CA LEU A 42 2.40 6.56 2.78
C LEU A 42 2.16 5.29 1.95
N PHE A 43 2.73 4.16 2.35
CA PHE A 43 2.71 2.93 1.57
C PHE A 43 1.29 2.42 1.21
N PRO A 44 0.32 2.35 2.15
CA PRO A 44 -1.06 1.94 1.83
C PRO A 44 -1.77 2.90 0.87
N LYS A 45 -1.45 4.20 0.96
CA LYS A 45 -2.06 5.24 0.10
C LYS A 45 -1.57 5.09 -1.34
N PHE A 46 -0.29 4.82 -1.54
CA PHE A 46 0.27 4.53 -2.87
C PHE A 46 -0.34 3.28 -3.49
N VAL A 47 -0.53 2.22 -2.69
CA VAL A 47 -1.16 0.98 -3.16
C VAL A 47 -2.59 1.22 -3.64
N LEU A 48 -3.40 1.91 -2.85
CA LEU A 48 -4.79 2.24 -3.21
C LEU A 48 -4.86 3.18 -4.43
N ALA A 49 -4.00 4.19 -4.49
CA ALA A 49 -3.95 5.13 -5.60
C ALA A 49 -3.52 4.45 -6.92
N GLY A 50 -2.50 3.59 -6.88
CA GLY A 50 -2.06 2.82 -8.04
C GLY A 50 -3.15 1.89 -8.56
N MET A 51 -3.88 1.24 -7.64
CA MET A 51 -4.98 0.35 -7.99
C MET A 51 -6.15 1.09 -8.66
N LEU A 52 -6.53 2.26 -8.13
CA LEU A 52 -7.52 3.12 -8.75
C LEU A 52 -7.11 3.57 -10.14
N LEU A 53 -5.85 4.00 -10.31
CA LEU A 53 -5.33 4.48 -11.59
C LEU A 53 -5.37 3.38 -12.66
N ILE A 54 -5.01 2.15 -12.30
CA ILE A 54 -5.13 1.00 -13.21
C ILE A 54 -6.58 0.77 -13.62
N CYS A 55 -7.52 0.75 -12.66
CA CYS A 55 -8.94 0.61 -12.96
C CYS A 55 -9.45 1.70 -13.92
N PHE A 56 -9.12 2.96 -13.66
CA PHE A 56 -9.51 4.08 -14.52
C PHE A 56 -8.91 3.98 -15.92
N SER A 57 -7.62 3.66 -16.04
CA SER A 57 -6.96 3.51 -17.34
C SER A 57 -7.62 2.46 -18.23
N ARG A 58 -8.06 1.35 -17.62
CA ARG A 58 -8.74 0.25 -18.32
C ARG A 58 -10.17 0.60 -18.68
N MET A 59 -10.90 1.31 -17.81
CA MET A 59 -12.24 1.79 -18.10
C MET A 59 -12.23 2.74 -19.31
N ILE A 60 -11.28 3.69 -19.34
CA ILE A 60 -11.11 4.62 -20.46
C ILE A 60 -10.79 3.86 -21.76
N LEU A 61 -9.89 2.89 -21.70
CA LEU A 61 -9.53 2.08 -22.85
C LEU A 61 -10.69 1.21 -23.37
N ALA A 62 -11.50 0.66 -22.48
CA ALA A 62 -12.69 -0.12 -22.83
C ALA A 62 -13.76 0.75 -23.52
N VAL A 63 -14.00 1.96 -22.99
CA VAL A 63 -14.91 2.95 -23.60
C VAL A 63 -14.40 3.39 -24.98
N TYR A 64 -13.09 3.54 -25.14
CA TYR A 64 -12.49 3.94 -26.42
C TYR A 64 -12.60 2.87 -27.51
N HIS A 65 -12.39 1.59 -27.16
CA HIS A 65 -12.42 0.50 -28.14
C HIS A 65 -13.84 0.03 -28.51
N HIS A 66 -14.83 0.19 -27.64
CA HIS A 66 -16.21 -0.24 -27.89
C HIS A 66 -17.24 0.88 -27.62
N PRO A 67 -17.35 1.88 -28.53
CA PRO A 67 -18.26 3.01 -28.35
C PRO A 67 -19.75 2.63 -28.53
N THR A 68 -20.07 1.52 -29.23
CA THR A 68 -21.46 1.14 -29.57
C THR A 68 -22.22 0.40 -28.47
N THR A 69 -21.52 -0.19 -27.49
CA THR A 69 -22.10 -0.93 -26.34
C THR A 69 -22.52 -0.03 -25.18
N VAL A 70 -22.13 1.25 -25.18
CA VAL A 70 -22.41 2.20 -24.09
C VAL A 70 -23.85 2.72 -24.12
N ALA A 71 -24.57 2.54 -25.23
CA ALA A 71 -25.94 3.01 -25.40
C ALA A 71 -27.03 2.05 -24.84
N THR A 72 -26.68 0.81 -24.47
CA THR A 72 -27.65 -0.22 -24.03
C THR A 72 -27.47 -0.64 -22.56
N VAL A 73 -26.94 0.25 -21.72
CA VAL A 73 -26.62 0.01 -20.29
C VAL A 73 -27.85 0.21 -19.39
N GLU A 74 -28.99 -0.42 -19.71
CA GLU A 74 -30.17 -0.42 -18.82
C GLU A 74 -30.50 -1.79 -18.20
N LEU A 75 -29.84 -2.88 -18.60
CA LEU A 75 -30.04 -4.22 -18.02
C LEU A 75 -28.70 -4.87 -17.67
N VAL A 76 -27.99 -4.26 -16.73
CA VAL A 76 -26.69 -4.72 -16.23
C VAL A 76 -26.90 -5.91 -15.28
N ASN A 77 -26.88 -7.12 -15.81
CA ASN A 77 -26.24 -8.22 -15.08
C ASN A 77 -24.75 -7.88 -15.05
N TRP A 78 -24.15 -7.76 -13.87
CA TRP A 78 -22.72 -7.55 -13.72
C TRP A 78 -22.05 -8.93 -13.65
N PRO A 79 -21.74 -9.64 -14.75
CA PRO A 79 -20.80 -10.74 -14.63
C PRO A 79 -19.49 -10.10 -14.21
N LEU A 80 -18.82 -10.65 -13.20
CA LEU A 80 -17.42 -10.29 -12.98
C LEU A 80 -16.69 -10.56 -14.30
N ASP A 81 -16.32 -9.50 -15.02
CA ASP A 81 -15.66 -9.65 -16.31
C ASP A 81 -14.38 -10.46 -16.07
N PRO A 82 -14.15 -11.57 -16.81
CA PRO A 82 -12.99 -12.44 -16.60
C PRO A 82 -11.67 -11.68 -16.76
N VAL A 83 -11.68 -10.59 -17.54
CA VAL A 83 -10.55 -9.67 -17.73
C VAL A 83 -10.28 -8.85 -16.46
N LEU A 84 -11.32 -8.46 -15.72
CA LEU A 84 -11.16 -7.79 -14.44
C LEU A 84 -10.51 -8.76 -13.44
N ILE A 85 -11.08 -9.96 -13.28
CA ILE A 85 -10.54 -11.00 -12.39
C ILE A 85 -9.09 -11.32 -12.72
N LEU A 86 -8.75 -11.47 -14.01
CA LEU A 86 -7.38 -11.72 -14.46
C LEU A 86 -6.43 -10.57 -14.09
N ASN A 87 -6.84 -9.31 -14.26
CA ASN A 87 -6.01 -8.18 -13.84
C ASN A 87 -5.80 -8.15 -12.32
N PHE A 88 -6.85 -8.39 -11.52
CA PHE A 88 -6.69 -8.52 -10.07
C PHE A 88 -5.73 -9.66 -9.73
N LEU A 89 -5.85 -10.82 -10.38
CA LEU A 89 -4.95 -11.97 -10.20
C LEU A 89 -3.50 -11.71 -10.64
N VAL A 90 -3.27 -10.86 -11.64
CA VAL A 90 -1.93 -10.54 -12.15
C VAL A 90 -1.26 -9.44 -11.32
N PHE A 91 -2.02 -8.44 -10.85
CA PHE A 91 -1.48 -7.31 -10.10
C PHE A 91 -1.46 -7.52 -8.58
N LEU A 92 -2.34 -8.34 -8.00
CA LEU A 92 -2.30 -8.65 -6.57
C LEU A 92 -1.00 -9.33 -6.13
N PRO A 93 -0.47 -10.35 -6.83
CA PRO A 93 0.75 -11.04 -6.38
C PRO A 93 1.99 -10.15 -6.36
N PRO A 94 2.27 -9.28 -7.36
CA PRO A 94 3.34 -8.28 -7.27
C PRO A 94 3.14 -7.28 -6.14
N MET A 95 1.90 -6.85 -5.89
CA MET A 95 1.57 -5.90 -4.82
C MET A 95 1.72 -6.52 -3.44
N ILE A 96 1.26 -7.76 -3.28
CA ILE A 96 1.44 -8.58 -2.07
C ILE A 96 2.92 -8.90 -1.89
N GLY A 97 3.64 -9.22 -2.97
CA GLY A 97 5.08 -9.46 -2.98
C GLY A 97 5.87 -8.23 -2.53
N LEU A 98 5.56 -7.05 -3.07
CA LEU A 98 6.13 -5.77 -2.64
C LEU A 98 5.77 -5.45 -1.19
N ALA A 99 4.52 -5.67 -0.77
CA ALA A 99 4.12 -5.47 0.62
C ALA A 99 4.82 -6.45 1.57
N MET A 100 5.01 -7.70 1.16
CA MET A 100 5.75 -8.71 1.93
C MET A 100 7.24 -8.41 1.96
N ALA A 101 7.83 -7.95 0.85
CA ALA A 101 9.23 -7.52 0.79
C ALA A 101 9.47 -6.28 1.67
N CYS A 102 8.57 -5.29 1.64
CA CYS A 102 8.62 -4.15 2.55
C CYS A 102 8.45 -4.57 4.02
N ARG A 103 7.58 -5.54 4.32
CA ARG A 103 7.43 -6.09 5.68
C ARG A 103 8.63 -6.93 6.12
N TRP A 104 9.27 -7.64 5.20
CA TRP A 104 10.47 -8.41 5.46
C TRP A 104 11.65 -7.49 5.75
N TRP A 105 11.84 -6.48 4.90
CA TRP A 105 12.85 -5.43 5.11
C TRP A 105 12.60 -4.63 6.39
N ALA A 106 11.33 -4.46 6.79
CA ALA A 106 10.99 -3.85 8.07
C ALA A 106 11.22 -4.77 9.28
N ARG A 107 11.49 -6.07 9.11
CA ARG A 107 11.79 -7.02 10.19
C ARG A 107 13.30 -7.25 10.40
N GLU A 108 14.11 -6.97 9.38
CA GLU A 108 15.57 -6.90 9.48
C GLU A 108 16.01 -5.60 10.19
#